data_AF-A0A6V7KIL7-F1
#
_entry.id   AF-A0A6V7KIL7-F1
#
_cell.length_a   1.000
_cell.length_b   1.000
_cell.length_c   1.000
_cell.angle_alpha   90.00
_cell.angle_beta   90.00
_cell.angle_gamma   90.00
#
_symmetry.space_group_name_H-M   'P 1'
#
loop_
_entity.id
_entity.type
_entity.pdbx_description
1 polymer ?
#
loop_
_entity_poly.entity_id
_entity_poly.type
_entity_poly.pdbx_seq_one_letter_code
_entity_poly.pdbx_strand_id
1 'polypeptide(L)' 'ATGPIPNELQKIQLKIYDQDKCTEVFGVSNGQVCTLTKRGEGVCK' A
#
# COMPACT_ATOMS: atom_id res chain seq x y z
N ALA A 1 -6.89 1.94 13.44
CA ALA A 1 -7.77 2.57 12.43
C ALA A 1 -9.16 2.65 13.03
N THR A 2 -9.77 3.84 13.04
CA THR A 2 -11.06 4.11 13.72
C THR A 2 -12.01 4.86 12.78
N GLY A 3 -11.94 4.55 11.49
CA GLY A 3 -12.81 5.14 10.47
C GLY A 3 -14.08 4.32 10.25
N PRO A 4 -15.14 4.90 9.67
CA PRO A 4 -16.36 4.18 9.33
C PRO A 4 -16.06 3.06 8.33
N ILE A 5 -16.67 1.89 8.53
CA ILE A 5 -16.60 0.78 7.58
C ILE A 5 -17.50 1.15 6.39
N PRO A 6 -16.96 1.26 5.16
CA PRO A 6 -17.75 1.62 4.00
C PRO A 6 -18.67 0.46 3.58
N ASN A 7 -19.89 0.78 3.17
CA ASN A 7 -20.86 -0.19 2.63
C ASN A 7 -20.78 -0.31 1.10
N GLU A 8 -19.96 0.51 0.46
CA GLU A 8 -19.78 0.54 -1.00
C GLU A 8 -18.34 0.15 -1.37
N LEU A 9 -18.16 -0.35 -2.59
CA LEU A 9 -16.85 -0.72 -3.10
C LEU A 9 -15.93 0.51 -3.17
N GLN A 10 -14.80 0.43 -2.47
CA GLN A 10 -13.79 1.48 -2.48
C GLN A 10 -12.75 1.24 -3.58
N LYS A 11 -12.30 2.31 -4.23
CA LYS A 11 -11.25 2.26 -5.25
C LYS A 11 -10.11 3.20 -4.87
N ILE A 12 -8.90 2.70 -4.98
CA ILE A 12 -7.67 3.47 -4.84
C ILE A 12 -6.76 3.22 -6.04
N GLN A 13 -5.99 4.23 -6.44
CA GLN A 13 -4.97 4.10 -7.47
C GLN A 13 -3.59 4.12 -6.80
N LEU A 14 -2.88 3.01 -6.90
CA LEU A 14 -1.55 2.87 -6.33
C LEU A 14 -0.49 2.92 -7.43
N LYS A 15 0.71 3.37 -7.07
CA LYS A 15 1.88 3.31 -7.96
C LYS A 15 2.83 2.24 -7.45
N ILE A 16 3.29 1.38 -8.36
CA ILE A 16 4.35 0.43 -8.06
C ILE A 16 5.58 1.20 -7.61
N TYR A 17 6.08 0.84 -6.44
CA TYR A 17 7.36 1.31 -5.94
C TYR A 17 8.45 0.33 -6.35
N ASP A 18 9.64 0.86 -6.58
CA ASP A 18 10.79 0.05 -6.93
C ASP A 18 11.09 -0.97 -5.82
N GLN A 19 11.21 -2.24 -6.21
CA GLN A 19 11.33 -3.34 -5.26
C GLN A 19 12.68 -3.30 -4.53
N ASP A 20 13.77 -3.01 -5.23
CA ASP A 20 15.12 -2.97 -4.64
C ASP A 20 15.21 -1.85 -3.60
N LYS A 21 14.67 -0.67 -3.92
CA LYS A 21 14.57 0.42 -2.94
C LYS A 21 13.63 0.10 -1.78
N CYS A 22 12.63 -0.75 -2.00
CA CYS A 22 11.71 -1.13 -0.95
C CYS A 22 12.33 -2.12 0.04
N THR A 23 13.09 -3.09 -0.47
CA THR A 23 13.75 -4.13 0.35
C THR A 23 14.83 -3.56 1.26
N GLU A 24 15.43 -2.43 0.88
CA GLU A 24 16.36 -1.68 1.74
C GLU A 24 15.71 -1.16 3.03
N VAL A 25 14.41 -0.84 3.00
CA VAL A 25 13.69 -0.21 4.13
C VAL A 25 12.71 -1.16 4.82
N PHE A 26 12.14 -2.09 4.06
CA PHE A 26 11.09 -3.01 4.51
C PHE A 26 11.52 -4.46 4.23
N GLY A 27 11.16 -5.39 5.12
CA GLY A 27 11.45 -6.82 4.94
C GLY A 27 10.52 -7.46 3.92
N VAL A 28 10.77 -7.25 2.63
CA VAL A 28 9.92 -7.69 1.50
C VAL A 28 10.59 -8.83 0.75
N SER A 29 9.83 -9.86 0.38
CA SER A 29 10.32 -11.03 -0.37
C SER A 29 9.88 -11.00 -1.84
N ASN A 30 10.46 -11.85 -2.69
CA ASN A 30 10.21 -11.89 -4.14
C ASN A 30 8.74 -12.13 -4.56
N GLY A 31 7.87 -12.59 -3.64
CA GLY A 31 6.44 -12.76 -3.88
C GLY A 31 5.59 -11.54 -3.46
N GLN A 32 6.22 -10.47 -2.99
CA GLN A 32 5.56 -9.29 -2.48
C GLN A 32 5.96 -8.07 -3.31
N VAL A 33 5.02 -7.15 -3.51
CA VAL A 33 5.25 -5.91 -4.24
C VAL A 33 5.08 -4.73 -3.31
N CYS A 34 5.87 -3.69 -3.52
CA CYS A 34 5.72 -2.44 -2.84
C CYS A 34 4.93 -1.45 -3.67
N THR A 35 4.09 -0.67 -3.00
CA THR A 35 3.36 0.42 -3.63
C THR A 35 3.48 1.67 -2.77
N LEU A 36 3.55 2.84 -3.42
CA LEU A 36 3.43 4.11 -2.73
C LEU A 36 1.97 4.56 -2.76
N THR A 37 1.46 4.91 -1.59
CA THR A 37 0.23 5.70 -1.46
C THR A 37 0.60 7.18 -1.41
N LYS A 38 -0.27 8.07 -1.87
CA LYS A 38 -0.07 9.49 -1.55
C LYS A 38 -0.26 9.70 -0.04
N ARG A 39 0.35 10.75 0.51
CA ARG A 39 0.15 11.10 1.93
C ARG A 39 -1.36 11.29 2.18
N GLY A 40 -1.91 10.53 3.14
CA GLY A 40 -3.36 10.51 3.44
C GLY A 40 -4.13 9.37 2.77
N GLU A 41 -3.51 8.62 1.87
CA GLU A 41 -4.04 7.39 1.28
C GLU A 41 -3.37 6.16 1.91
N GLY A 42 -4.11 5.07 2.04
CA GLY A 42 -3.64 3.83 2.67
C GLY A 42 -4.50 2.65 2.27
N VAL A 43 -3.89 1.47 2.23
CA VAL A 43 -4.60 0.20 2.21
C VAL A 43 -4.66 -0.37 3.63
N CYS A 44 -5.79 -0.96 4.00
CA CYS A 44 -5.85 -1.73 5.24
C CYS A 44 -4.91 -2.95 5.11
N LYS A 45 -4.25 -3.28 6.23
CA LYS A 45 -3.41 -4.48 6.36
C LYS A 45 -4.27 -5.72 6.58
#